data_AF-A0A3N4RSL2-F1
#
_entry.id   AF-A0A3N4RSL2-F1
#
_cell.length_a   1.000
_cell.length_b   1.000
_cell.length_c   1.000
_cell.angle_alpha   90.00
_cell.angle_beta   90.00
_cell.angle_gamma   90.00
#
_symmetry.space_group_name_H-M   'P 1'
#
loop_
_entity.id
_entity.type
_entity.pdbx_description
1 polymer ?
#
loop_
_entity_poly.entity_id
_entity_poly.type
_entity_poly.pdbx_seq_one_letter_code
_entity_poly.pdbx_strand_id
1 'polypeptide(L)'
;MSDQYYGGQQQFGDQGGYGQQQPYGGQPSYEQQQYDRQQQQQQQYGQYEQQAYGEPPQQQAYGEPQQHQQYGGDAPQQPAPQQQFGRSSRMSESSLRVVWVYPDLLSTYGDRGNALVVERRARQRGLGVQRIDVRSDQSVPTSGDIYLIGGGEDRPQRLAAERLRNDGGLVRAAENGAIIFSVCAGFQILGHEFVNDLGEREAGLGLLDVWTVRGEGARCVGDVLADVSPQLNLPQLTGFENHQGVTHLGEGVSPFATVQVGRGNGTGDGTEGAWRDTVFGTYLHGPVMARNPAVADLLIKLALDVNALPPADTTWYDALRAERIAAARPA
;
A
#
# COMPACT_ATOMS: atom_id res chain seq x y z
N MET A 1 24.77 91.31 -6.26
CA MET A 1 25.89 91.02 -5.34
C MET A 1 26.08 89.51 -5.42
N SER A 2 26.80 88.99 -6.44
CA SER A 2 28.24 88.58 -6.39
C SER A 2 28.48 87.58 -5.23
N ASP A 3 28.85 86.30 -5.40
CA ASP A 3 29.86 85.71 -6.29
C ASP A 3 29.71 84.19 -6.58
N GLN A 4 30.18 83.83 -7.78
CA GLN A 4 30.97 82.69 -8.29
C GLN A 4 30.99 81.25 -7.70
N TYR A 5 30.84 80.32 -8.66
CA TYR A 5 31.30 78.93 -8.85
C TYR A 5 32.59 78.43 -8.15
N TYR A 6 32.68 77.14 -7.75
CA TYR A 6 33.24 75.98 -8.52
C TYR A 6 33.30 74.69 -7.68
N GLY A 7 33.24 73.53 -8.35
CA GLY A 7 33.26 72.19 -7.73
C GLY A 7 34.64 71.60 -7.41
N GLY A 8 34.63 70.37 -6.89
CA GLY A 8 35.83 69.54 -6.70
C GLY A 8 35.48 68.06 -6.46
N GLN A 9 35.99 67.18 -7.33
CA GLN A 9 36.09 65.73 -7.14
C GLN A 9 37.19 65.38 -6.13
N GLN A 10 37.09 64.23 -5.45
CA GLN A 10 38.25 63.43 -5.03
C GLN A 10 37.90 61.94 -4.96
N GLN A 11 38.81 61.11 -5.48
CA GLN A 11 38.78 59.64 -5.55
C GLN A 11 39.55 58.98 -4.38
N PHE A 12 39.30 57.68 -4.24
CA PHE A 12 40.14 56.57 -3.72
C PHE A 12 39.98 56.13 -2.26
N GLY A 13 39.82 54.80 -2.11
CA GLY A 13 40.04 54.07 -0.86
C GLY A 13 39.39 52.69 -0.81
N ASP A 14 39.87 51.74 -1.62
CA ASP A 14 39.56 50.32 -1.49
C ASP A 14 40.43 49.71 -0.37
N GLN A 15 39.81 49.16 0.68
CA GLN A 15 40.48 48.32 1.68
C GLN A 15 39.52 47.23 2.17
N GLY A 16 39.78 46.01 1.72
CA GLY A 16 39.16 44.79 2.21
C GLY A 16 39.59 44.47 3.65
N GLY A 17 38.61 44.01 4.45
CA GLY A 17 38.81 43.46 5.78
C GLY A 17 37.95 42.20 5.94
N TYR A 18 38.60 41.05 6.00
CA TYR A 18 38.01 39.74 6.22
C TYR A 18 37.40 39.64 7.64
N GLY A 19 36.06 39.60 7.72
CA GLY A 19 35.35 39.15 8.91
C GLY A 19 34.99 37.68 8.76
N GLN A 20 35.64 36.79 9.52
CA GLN A 20 35.25 35.39 9.63
C GLN A 20 33.86 35.31 10.29
N GLN A 21 32.83 35.00 9.51
CA GLN A 21 31.53 34.58 10.04
C GLN A 21 31.61 33.10 10.40
N GLN A 22 31.38 32.78 11.67
CA GLN A 22 31.18 31.40 12.11
C GLN A 22 29.94 30.82 11.40
N PRO A 23 29.96 29.56 10.94
CA PRO A 23 28.81 28.98 10.28
C PRO A 23 27.72 28.75 11.33
N TYR A 24 26.62 29.50 11.21
CA TYR A 24 25.37 29.16 11.86
C TYR A 24 25.03 27.70 11.51
N GLY A 25 24.98 26.84 12.52
CA GLY A 25 24.44 25.49 12.39
C GLY A 25 22.99 25.59 11.93
N GLY A 26 22.78 25.51 10.62
CA GLY A 26 21.47 25.54 10.02
C GLY A 26 20.67 24.35 10.52
N GLN A 27 19.48 24.61 11.05
CA GLN A 27 18.52 23.53 11.26
C GLN A 27 18.36 22.80 9.92
N PRO A 28 18.39 21.46 9.91
CA PRO A 28 18.20 20.70 8.69
C PRO A 28 16.93 21.17 8.00
N SER A 29 16.98 21.35 6.67
CA SER A 29 15.79 21.72 5.91
C SER A 29 14.68 20.71 6.20
N TYR A 30 13.42 21.13 6.09
CA TYR A 30 12.29 20.22 6.26
C TYR A 30 12.45 18.94 5.42
N GLU A 31 12.99 19.04 4.20
CA GLU A 31 13.28 17.89 3.33
C GLU A 31 14.36 16.96 3.92
N GLN A 32 15.41 17.51 4.51
CA GLN A 32 16.44 16.73 5.21
C GLN A 32 15.86 16.04 6.44
N GLN A 33 14.99 16.71 7.20
CA GLN A 33 14.32 16.12 8.36
C GLN A 33 13.39 14.96 7.97
N GLN A 34 12.72 15.05 6.81
CA GLN A 34 11.88 13.98 6.30
C GLN A 34 12.70 12.79 5.79
N TYR A 35 13.80 13.07 5.06
CA TYR A 35 14.75 12.04 4.64
C TYR A 35 15.34 11.27 5.83
N ASP A 36 15.74 12.00 6.87
CA ASP A 36 16.28 11.38 8.10
C ASP A 36 15.21 10.54 8.82
N ARG A 37 13.94 10.97 8.79
CA ARG A 37 12.81 10.23 9.35
C ARG A 37 12.47 8.97 8.54
N GLN A 38 12.68 8.99 7.22
CA GLN A 38 12.53 7.84 6.34
C GLN A 38 13.61 6.79 6.63
N GLN A 39 14.87 7.25 6.76
CA GLN A 39 15.99 6.38 7.12
C GLN A 39 15.78 5.74 8.49
N GLN A 40 15.28 6.49 9.47
CA GLN A 40 14.95 5.96 10.80
C GLN A 40 13.84 4.90 10.76
N GLN A 41 12.79 5.09 9.96
CA GLN A 41 11.71 4.11 9.83
C GLN A 41 12.17 2.82 9.14
N GLN A 42 12.98 2.93 8.08
CA GLN A 42 13.56 1.77 7.40
C GLN A 42 14.57 1.04 8.29
N GLN A 43 15.38 1.77 9.07
CA GLN A 43 16.29 1.18 10.05
C GLN A 43 15.53 0.49 11.19
N GLN A 44 14.45 1.08 11.70
CA GLN A 44 13.62 0.46 12.73
C GLN A 44 12.97 -0.83 12.21
N TYR A 45 12.48 -0.82 10.97
CA TYR A 45 11.95 -2.02 10.31
C TYR A 45 13.03 -3.09 10.15
N GLY A 46 14.21 -2.73 9.63
CA GLY A 46 15.33 -3.67 9.45
C GLY A 46 15.90 -4.20 10.77
N GLN A 47 15.95 -3.39 11.82
CA GLN A 47 16.37 -3.82 13.17
C GLN A 47 15.36 -4.79 13.78
N TYR A 48 14.05 -4.54 13.61
CA TYR A 48 13.02 -5.48 14.04
C TYR A 48 13.14 -6.81 13.27
N GLU A 49 13.31 -6.77 11.95
CA GLU A 49 13.46 -8.00 11.15
C GLU A 49 14.68 -8.82 11.57
N GLN A 50 15.83 -8.18 11.83
CA GLN A 50 17.03 -8.86 12.33
C GLN A 50 16.82 -9.50 13.71
N GLN A 51 16.10 -8.81 14.61
CA GLN A 51 15.81 -9.32 15.95
C GLN A 51 14.79 -10.47 15.93
N ALA A 52 13.78 -10.39 15.08
CA ALA A 52 12.69 -11.36 15.00
C ALA A 52 13.04 -12.60 14.15
N TYR A 53 13.86 -12.44 13.10
CA TYR A 53 14.07 -13.48 12.07
C TYR A 53 15.54 -13.81 11.77
N GLY A 54 16.50 -13.15 12.43
CA GLY A 54 17.95 -13.34 12.16
C GLY A 54 18.44 -12.62 10.89
N GLU A 55 19.73 -12.74 10.56
CA GLU A 55 20.27 -12.14 9.33
C GLU A 55 19.72 -12.85 8.07
N PRO A 56 19.25 -12.10 7.06
CA PRO A 56 18.89 -12.69 5.78
C PRO A 56 20.14 -13.32 5.13
N PRO A 57 20.03 -14.48 4.45
CA PRO A 57 21.16 -15.07 3.76
C PRO A 57 21.71 -14.10 2.71
N GLN A 58 23.03 -13.90 2.72
CA GLN A 58 23.72 -13.08 1.73
C GLN A 58 23.37 -13.59 0.32
N GLN A 59 22.84 -12.69 -0.52
CA GLN A 59 22.53 -13.00 -1.91
C GLN A 59 23.81 -13.46 -2.62
N GLN A 60 23.95 -14.76 -2.87
CA GLN A 60 24.93 -15.25 -3.84
C GLN A 60 24.51 -14.71 -5.21
N ALA A 61 25.38 -13.89 -5.81
CA ALA A 61 25.20 -13.36 -7.14
C ALA A 61 24.91 -14.52 -8.11
N TYR A 62 23.72 -14.55 -8.68
CA TYR A 62 23.41 -15.43 -9.79
C TYR A 62 24.32 -15.05 -10.97
N GLY A 63 25.28 -15.93 -11.28
CA GLY A 63 26.17 -15.79 -12.42
C GLY A 63 25.42 -15.75 -13.73
N GLU A 64 26.02 -15.08 -14.72
CA GLU A 64 25.48 -14.87 -16.07
C GLU A 64 24.99 -16.18 -16.73
N PRO A 65 23.91 -16.13 -17.53
CA PRO A 65 23.41 -17.32 -18.22
C PRO A 65 24.37 -17.75 -19.33
N GLN A 66 24.98 -18.93 -19.17
CA GLN A 66 25.68 -19.63 -20.24
C GLN A 66 24.69 -20.10 -21.31
N GLN A 67 25.03 -19.85 -22.56
CA GLN A 67 24.27 -20.23 -23.75
C GLN A 67 24.13 -21.75 -23.84
N HIS A 68 22.92 -22.27 -23.74
CA HIS A 68 22.66 -23.69 -23.96
C HIS A 68 22.41 -23.98 -25.44
N GLN A 69 23.23 -24.91 -25.94
CA GLN A 69 23.22 -25.50 -27.27
C GLN A 69 21.91 -26.21 -27.60
N GLN A 70 21.47 -26.02 -28.83
CA GLN A 70 20.40 -26.74 -29.51
C GLN A 70 20.68 -28.25 -29.53
N TYR A 71 19.78 -29.04 -28.96
CA TYR A 71 19.68 -30.47 -29.23
C TYR A 71 18.32 -30.76 -29.85
N GLY A 72 18.34 -31.27 -31.09
CA GLY A 72 17.18 -31.80 -31.78
C GLY A 72 16.82 -33.20 -31.28
N GLY A 73 15.53 -33.46 -31.16
CA GLY A 73 14.97 -34.77 -30.87
C GLY A 73 13.45 -34.73 -31.01
N ASP A 74 12.92 -35.57 -31.92
CA ASP A 74 11.50 -35.70 -32.22
C ASP A 74 10.68 -36.10 -30.99
N ALA A 75 9.49 -35.48 -30.82
CA ALA A 75 8.51 -35.86 -29.81
C ALA A 75 7.18 -36.31 -30.49
N PRO A 76 6.55 -37.41 -29.99
CA PRO A 76 5.38 -38.03 -30.62
C PRO A 76 4.06 -37.28 -30.37
N GLN A 77 3.14 -37.40 -31.33
CA GLN A 77 1.82 -36.78 -31.40
C GLN A 77 0.88 -37.23 -30.25
N GLN A 78 0.18 -36.28 -29.62
CA GLN A 78 -0.92 -36.52 -28.67
C GLN A 78 -2.29 -36.52 -29.39
N PRO A 79 -3.27 -37.34 -28.95
CA PRO A 79 -4.59 -37.42 -29.58
C PRO A 79 -5.55 -36.31 -29.13
N ALA A 80 -6.49 -35.97 -30.00
CA ALA A 80 -7.47 -34.90 -29.84
C ALA A 80 -8.49 -35.15 -28.69
N PRO A 81 -8.95 -34.10 -27.96
CA PRO A 81 -10.06 -34.24 -27.04
C PRO A 81 -11.42 -34.15 -27.75
N GLN A 82 -12.29 -35.11 -27.40
CA GLN A 82 -13.69 -35.20 -27.82
C GLN A 82 -14.57 -34.16 -27.10
N GLN A 83 -15.55 -33.64 -27.85
CA GLN A 83 -16.69 -32.79 -27.43
C GLN A 83 -17.53 -33.53 -26.36
N GLN A 84 -18.37 -32.99 -25.46
CA GLN A 84 -19.11 -31.74 -25.32
C GLN A 84 -19.84 -31.81 -23.96
N PHE A 85 -20.00 -30.71 -23.21
CA PHE A 85 -21.17 -30.48 -22.33
C PHE A 85 -21.54 -29.00 -22.40
N GLY A 86 -22.77 -28.71 -22.85
CA GLY A 86 -23.24 -27.37 -23.17
C GLY A 86 -24.01 -26.69 -22.04
N ARG A 87 -23.76 -25.40 -21.83
CA ARG A 87 -24.68 -24.28 -22.13
C ARG A 87 -24.01 -22.95 -21.80
N SER A 88 -24.05 -22.06 -22.79
CA SER A 88 -23.76 -20.61 -22.77
C SER A 88 -22.30 -20.16 -22.67
N SER A 89 -21.68 -20.12 -23.85
CA SER A 89 -20.48 -19.35 -24.20
C SER A 89 -20.69 -17.83 -24.10
N ARG A 90 -20.84 -17.34 -22.86
CA ARG A 90 -20.67 -15.91 -22.53
C ARG A 90 -19.45 -15.65 -21.64
N MET A 91 -18.43 -16.52 -21.68
CA MET A 91 -17.06 -16.11 -21.35
C MET A 91 -16.51 -15.27 -22.51
N SER A 92 -17.14 -14.14 -22.83
CA SER A 92 -16.53 -13.17 -23.72
C SER A 92 -15.34 -12.57 -22.99
N GLU A 93 -14.13 -12.71 -23.54
CA GLU A 93 -13.01 -11.74 -23.67
C GLU A 93 -12.78 -10.64 -22.60
N SER A 94 -13.41 -10.69 -21.43
CA SER A 94 -13.39 -9.64 -20.42
C SER A 94 -12.33 -10.00 -19.39
N SER A 95 -11.20 -9.30 -19.48
CA SER A 95 -10.15 -9.36 -18.47
C SER A 95 -10.61 -8.65 -17.20
N LEU A 96 -10.34 -9.23 -16.04
CA LEU A 96 -10.46 -8.56 -14.75
C LEU A 96 -9.56 -7.33 -14.73
N ARG A 97 -10.13 -6.15 -14.50
CA ARG A 97 -9.42 -4.86 -14.46
C ARG A 97 -9.05 -4.54 -13.03
N VAL A 98 -7.75 -4.60 -12.76
CA VAL A 98 -7.16 -4.29 -11.46
C VAL A 98 -6.51 -2.92 -11.56
N VAL A 99 -7.07 -1.93 -10.87
CA VAL A 99 -6.60 -0.56 -10.85
C VAL A 99 -5.72 -0.36 -9.62
N TRP A 100 -4.45 -0.02 -9.81
CA TRP A 100 -3.56 0.37 -8.71
C TRP A 100 -3.44 1.88 -8.68
N VAL A 101 -3.97 2.48 -7.62
CA VAL A 101 -4.18 3.93 -7.53
C VAL A 101 -2.96 4.60 -6.90
N TYR A 102 -2.46 5.60 -7.62
CA TYR A 102 -1.41 6.54 -7.25
C TYR A 102 -0.13 5.87 -6.72
N PRO A 103 0.48 4.92 -7.45
CA PRO A 103 1.71 4.27 -7.01
C PRO A 103 2.90 5.23 -6.90
N ASP A 104 2.83 6.43 -7.47
CA ASP A 104 3.80 7.50 -7.30
C ASP A 104 3.69 8.22 -5.94
N LEU A 105 2.57 8.07 -5.23
CA LEU A 105 2.35 8.65 -3.90
C LEU A 105 2.11 7.59 -2.80
N LEU A 106 1.50 6.45 -3.16
CA LEU A 106 0.91 5.45 -2.26
C LEU A 106 1.44 4.04 -2.55
N SER A 107 2.77 3.88 -2.59
CA SER A 107 3.45 2.60 -2.87
C SER A 107 4.49 2.18 -1.83
N THR A 108 4.45 2.78 -0.65
CA THR A 108 5.37 2.43 0.43
C THR A 108 5.16 0.97 0.88
N TYR A 109 6.14 0.40 1.58
CA TYR A 109 6.07 -0.96 2.15
C TYR A 109 5.82 -2.09 1.12
N GLY A 110 6.19 -1.87 -0.14
CA GLY A 110 6.13 -2.89 -1.18
C GLY A 110 4.72 -3.17 -1.72
N ASP A 111 3.74 -2.28 -1.50
CA ASP A 111 2.32 -2.52 -1.80
C ASP A 111 2.00 -2.86 -3.27
N ARG A 112 2.93 -2.64 -4.20
CA ARG A 112 2.88 -3.23 -5.56
C ARG A 112 2.63 -4.74 -5.51
N GLY A 113 3.16 -5.43 -4.50
CA GLY A 113 2.98 -6.85 -4.29
C GLY A 113 1.51 -7.25 -4.15
N ASN A 114 0.64 -6.39 -3.61
CA ASN A 114 -0.79 -6.68 -3.54
C ASN A 114 -1.41 -6.81 -4.94
N ALA A 115 -1.10 -5.88 -5.85
CA ALA A 115 -1.54 -5.95 -7.24
C ALA A 115 -1.01 -7.20 -7.96
N LEU A 116 0.27 -7.51 -7.77
CA LEU A 116 0.90 -8.70 -8.36
C LEU A 116 0.26 -10.00 -7.85
N VAL A 117 -0.12 -10.07 -6.57
CA VAL A 117 -0.81 -11.23 -6.01
C VAL A 117 -2.20 -11.38 -6.60
N VAL A 118 -3.00 -10.31 -6.68
CA VAL A 118 -4.33 -10.38 -7.33
C VAL A 118 -4.21 -10.89 -8.77
N GLU A 119 -3.28 -10.32 -9.55
CA GLU A 119 -3.01 -10.77 -10.92
C GLU A 119 -2.65 -12.27 -10.96
N ARG A 120 -1.72 -12.70 -10.11
CA ARG A 120 -1.25 -14.09 -10.07
C ARG A 120 -2.38 -15.04 -9.70
N ARG A 121 -3.16 -14.72 -8.68
CA ARG A 121 -4.29 -15.54 -8.19
C ARG A 121 -5.40 -15.64 -9.22
N ALA A 122 -5.69 -14.57 -9.96
CA ALA A 122 -6.65 -14.61 -11.06
C ALA A 122 -6.13 -15.44 -12.25
N ARG A 123 -4.88 -15.23 -12.68
CA ARG A 123 -4.26 -15.99 -13.79
C ARG A 123 -4.12 -17.49 -13.50
N GLN A 124 -3.85 -17.87 -12.25
CA GLN A 124 -3.84 -19.29 -11.82
C GLN A 124 -5.17 -20.01 -12.10
N ARG A 125 -6.25 -19.26 -12.30
CA ARG A 125 -7.61 -19.75 -12.54
C ARG A 125 -8.09 -19.50 -13.96
N GLY A 126 -7.17 -19.17 -14.87
CA GLY A 126 -7.47 -18.93 -16.28
C GLY A 126 -8.15 -17.60 -16.58
N LEU A 127 -8.22 -16.68 -15.62
CA LEU A 127 -8.79 -15.36 -15.85
C LEU A 127 -7.78 -14.46 -16.57
N GLY A 128 -8.24 -13.76 -17.61
CA GLY A 128 -7.50 -12.62 -18.17
C GLY A 128 -7.45 -11.49 -17.14
N VAL A 129 -6.31 -10.79 -17.04
CA VAL A 129 -6.16 -9.67 -16.11
C VAL A 129 -5.49 -8.51 -16.80
N GLN A 130 -6.12 -7.35 -16.72
CA GLN A 130 -5.58 -6.06 -17.15
C GLN A 130 -5.26 -5.23 -15.90
N ARG A 131 -3.98 -5.05 -15.60
CA ARG A 131 -3.55 -4.10 -14.56
C ARG A 131 -3.46 -2.69 -15.16
N ILE A 132 -4.02 -1.72 -14.45
CA ILE A 132 -4.01 -0.30 -14.79
C ILE A 132 -3.35 0.43 -13.62
N ASP A 133 -2.12 0.89 -13.82
CA ASP A 133 -1.42 1.73 -12.84
C ASP A 133 -1.80 3.18 -13.12
N VAL A 134 -2.55 3.81 -12.20
CA VAL A 134 -3.05 5.19 -12.35
C VAL A 134 -2.17 6.09 -11.52
N ARG A 135 -1.39 6.97 -12.16
CA ARG A 135 -0.56 7.95 -11.46
C ARG A 135 -1.39 9.10 -10.93
N SER A 136 -0.85 9.83 -9.96
CA SER A 136 -1.53 10.95 -9.30
C SER A 136 -1.92 12.09 -10.24
N ASP A 137 -1.31 12.22 -11.41
CA ASP A 137 -1.63 13.21 -12.45
C ASP A 137 -2.68 12.72 -13.47
N GLN A 138 -3.24 11.53 -13.27
CA GLN A 138 -4.23 10.90 -14.13
C GLN A 138 -5.57 10.76 -13.41
N SER A 139 -6.66 10.81 -14.17
CA SER A 139 -8.00 10.53 -13.64
C SER A 139 -8.17 9.05 -13.31
N VAL A 140 -8.86 8.77 -12.20
CA VAL A 140 -9.17 7.40 -11.81
C VAL A 140 -10.28 6.88 -12.73
N PRO A 141 -10.05 5.79 -13.48
CA PRO A 141 -11.10 5.21 -14.31
C PRO A 141 -12.23 4.72 -13.39
N THR A 142 -13.48 4.91 -13.80
CA THR A 142 -14.66 4.48 -13.01
C THR A 142 -15.11 3.07 -13.32
N SER A 143 -14.42 2.42 -14.25
CA SER A 143 -14.84 1.15 -14.83
C SER A 143 -14.07 -0.04 -14.31
N GLY A 144 -12.96 0.12 -13.58
CA GLY A 144 -12.23 -1.01 -12.99
C GLY A 144 -13.08 -1.89 -12.07
N ASP A 145 -12.65 -3.13 -11.87
CA ASP A 145 -13.39 -4.12 -11.07
C ASP A 145 -12.82 -4.18 -9.64
N ILE A 146 -11.50 -4.09 -9.49
CA ILE A 146 -10.78 -4.05 -8.21
C ILE A 146 -9.86 -2.84 -8.16
N TYR A 147 -9.92 -2.05 -7.10
CA TYR A 147 -9.05 -0.89 -6.85
C TYR A 147 -8.19 -1.16 -5.63
N LEU A 148 -6.89 -0.98 -5.79
CA LEU A 148 -5.89 -1.16 -4.74
C LEU A 148 -5.24 0.19 -4.42
N ILE A 149 -5.19 0.52 -3.14
CA ILE A 149 -4.65 1.79 -2.64
C ILE A 149 -3.65 1.46 -1.54
N GLY A 150 -2.38 1.81 -1.73
CA GLY A 150 -1.32 1.48 -0.78
C GLY A 150 -1.16 2.51 0.34
N GLY A 151 -0.15 2.26 1.18
CA GLY A 151 0.35 3.20 2.16
C GLY A 151 1.24 4.29 1.51
N GLY A 152 1.32 5.43 2.18
CA GLY A 152 2.16 6.56 1.80
C GLY A 152 2.67 7.29 3.03
N GLU A 153 3.64 8.18 2.83
CA GLU A 153 4.11 9.10 3.86
C GLU A 153 3.10 10.26 4.03
N ASP A 154 3.17 10.98 5.16
CA ASP A 154 2.17 12.00 5.55
C ASP A 154 1.89 13.05 4.44
N ARG A 155 2.94 13.58 3.77
CA ARG A 155 2.78 14.59 2.70
C ARG A 155 2.22 13.99 1.40
N PRO A 156 2.76 12.90 0.84
CA PRO A 156 2.13 12.17 -0.27
C PRO A 156 0.68 11.76 0.00
N GLN A 157 0.36 11.33 1.23
CA GLN A 157 -0.99 10.97 1.66
C GLN A 157 -1.95 12.16 1.54
N ARG A 158 -1.59 13.33 2.07
CA ARG A 158 -2.40 14.55 1.93
C ARG A 158 -2.65 14.90 0.47
N LEU A 159 -1.58 14.89 -0.35
CA LEU A 159 -1.70 15.19 -1.79
C LEU A 159 -2.60 14.17 -2.51
N ALA A 160 -2.47 12.89 -2.17
CA ALA A 160 -3.31 11.84 -2.74
C ALA A 160 -4.79 12.03 -2.37
N ALA A 161 -5.08 12.34 -1.10
CA ALA A 161 -6.43 12.62 -0.63
C ALA A 161 -7.06 13.79 -1.39
N GLU A 162 -6.34 14.91 -1.51
CA GLU A 162 -6.79 16.09 -2.25
C GLU A 162 -7.13 15.76 -3.71
N ARG A 163 -6.24 15.04 -4.40
CA ARG A 163 -6.43 14.68 -5.80
C ARG A 163 -7.58 13.70 -6.00
N LEU A 164 -7.73 12.70 -5.14
CA LEU A 164 -8.85 11.75 -5.20
C LEU A 164 -10.20 12.44 -4.94
N ARG A 165 -10.26 13.37 -3.99
CA ARG A 165 -11.47 14.18 -3.75
C ARG A 165 -11.83 15.04 -4.96
N ASN A 166 -10.85 15.71 -5.56
CA ASN A 166 -11.06 16.58 -6.71
C ASN A 166 -11.46 15.79 -7.97
N ASP A 167 -10.89 14.60 -8.19
CA ASP A 167 -11.21 13.74 -9.33
C ASP A 167 -12.58 13.04 -9.18
N GLY A 168 -12.88 12.55 -7.98
CA GLY A 168 -14.12 11.83 -7.65
C GLY A 168 -14.29 10.48 -8.38
N GLY A 169 -13.30 10.03 -9.16
CA GLY A 169 -13.40 8.79 -9.95
C GLY A 169 -13.49 7.54 -9.08
N LEU A 170 -12.75 7.51 -7.96
CA LEU A 170 -12.82 6.39 -7.03
C LEU A 170 -14.18 6.28 -6.32
N VAL A 171 -14.81 7.41 -6.00
CA VAL A 171 -16.17 7.43 -5.43
C VAL A 171 -17.18 6.91 -6.44
N ARG A 172 -17.14 7.41 -7.68
CA ARG A 172 -17.99 6.89 -8.78
C ARG A 172 -17.74 5.41 -9.06
N ALA A 173 -16.51 4.93 -8.92
CA ALA A 173 -16.20 3.51 -9.05
C ALA A 173 -16.88 2.68 -7.94
N ALA A 174 -16.83 3.15 -6.69
CA ALA A 174 -17.53 2.51 -5.58
C ALA A 174 -19.05 2.45 -5.82
N GLU A 175 -19.65 3.56 -6.28
CA GLU A 175 -21.07 3.63 -6.66
C GLU A 175 -21.44 2.64 -7.78
N ASN A 176 -20.50 2.34 -8.67
CA ASN A 176 -20.65 1.34 -9.73
C ASN A 176 -20.45 -0.11 -9.25
N GLY A 177 -20.23 -0.34 -7.95
CA GLY A 177 -20.03 -1.66 -7.36
C GLY A 177 -18.59 -2.17 -7.39
N ALA A 178 -17.61 -1.29 -7.57
CA ALA A 178 -16.20 -1.68 -7.53
C ALA A 178 -15.79 -2.24 -6.15
N ILE A 179 -14.83 -3.18 -6.17
CA ILE A 179 -14.18 -3.67 -4.97
C ILE A 179 -12.99 -2.78 -4.66
N ILE A 180 -12.93 -2.19 -3.46
CA ILE A 180 -11.85 -1.29 -3.06
C ILE A 180 -11.13 -1.89 -1.87
N PHE A 181 -9.82 -2.05 -1.98
CA PHE A 181 -8.97 -2.52 -0.88
C PHE A 181 -7.83 -1.55 -0.64
N SER A 182 -7.67 -1.13 0.61
CA SER A 182 -6.75 -0.07 0.99
C SER A 182 -5.86 -0.44 2.18
N VAL A 183 -4.64 0.07 2.18
CA VAL A 183 -3.61 -0.21 3.20
C VAL A 183 -3.13 1.09 3.84
N CYS A 184 -3.08 1.13 5.17
CA CYS A 184 -2.50 2.21 5.98
C CYS A 184 -2.99 3.61 5.56
N ALA A 185 -2.14 4.46 4.96
CA ALA A 185 -2.55 5.78 4.47
C ALA A 185 -3.76 5.72 3.52
N GLY A 186 -3.82 4.72 2.64
CA GLY A 186 -4.96 4.49 1.77
C GLY A 186 -6.24 4.24 2.55
N PHE A 187 -6.17 3.45 3.63
CA PHE A 187 -7.31 3.17 4.51
C PHE A 187 -7.80 4.45 5.19
N GLN A 188 -6.90 5.27 5.70
CA GLN A 188 -7.24 6.55 6.31
C GLN A 188 -7.90 7.51 5.32
N ILE A 189 -7.43 7.55 4.06
CA ILE A 189 -8.02 8.35 2.98
C ILE A 189 -9.47 7.94 2.69
N LEU A 190 -9.82 6.65 2.81
CA LEU A 190 -11.19 6.18 2.57
C LEU A 190 -12.19 6.65 3.64
N GLY A 191 -11.71 7.06 4.82
CA GLY A 191 -12.54 7.55 5.91
C GLY A 191 -13.12 8.95 5.67
N HIS A 192 -13.77 9.49 6.70
CA HIS A 192 -14.23 10.88 6.74
C HIS A 192 -13.08 11.87 6.86
N GLU A 193 -12.05 11.53 7.62
CA GLU A 193 -10.90 12.40 7.87
C GLU A 193 -9.69 11.67 8.46
N PHE A 194 -8.54 12.33 8.34
CA PHE A 194 -7.29 11.96 9.00
C PHE A 194 -6.48 13.20 9.40
N VAL A 195 -5.40 13.03 10.17
CA VAL A 195 -4.49 14.13 10.53
C VAL A 195 -3.30 14.16 9.55
N ASN A 196 -3.10 15.28 8.88
CA ASN A 196 -2.04 15.43 7.87
C ASN A 196 -0.64 15.72 8.46
N ASP A 197 0.34 15.96 7.58
CA ASP A 197 1.74 16.30 7.92
C ASP A 197 1.90 17.63 8.67
N LEU A 198 0.87 18.48 8.68
CA LEU A 198 0.84 19.76 9.39
C LEU A 198 0.16 19.64 10.77
N GLY A 199 -0.36 18.46 11.13
CA GLY A 199 -1.13 18.26 12.35
C GLY A 199 -2.58 18.74 12.26
N GLU A 200 -3.05 19.06 11.06
CA GLU A 200 -4.40 19.56 10.80
C GLU A 200 -5.33 18.41 10.36
N ARG A 201 -6.64 18.57 10.60
CA ARG A 201 -7.64 17.63 10.09
C ARG A 201 -7.78 17.80 8.57
N GLU A 202 -7.63 16.71 7.85
CA GLU A 202 -7.72 16.60 6.41
C GLU A 202 -8.93 15.73 6.06
N ALA A 203 -9.77 16.20 5.13
CA ALA A 203 -10.94 15.43 4.71
C ALA A 203 -10.53 14.15 3.96
N GLY A 204 -11.19 13.03 4.23
CA GLY A 204 -11.08 11.82 3.41
C GLY A 204 -12.15 11.78 2.32
N LEU A 205 -12.41 10.59 1.80
CA LEU A 205 -13.43 10.34 0.76
C LEU A 205 -14.81 9.99 1.30
N GLY A 206 -14.91 9.61 2.58
CA GLY A 206 -16.17 9.18 3.21
C GLY A 206 -16.74 7.88 2.63
N LEU A 207 -15.89 7.03 2.03
CA LEU A 207 -16.30 5.72 1.51
C LEU A 207 -16.49 4.69 2.62
N LEU A 208 -15.75 4.82 3.72
CA LEU A 208 -15.97 4.11 4.98
C LEU A 208 -16.33 5.13 6.07
N ASP A 209 -17.29 4.78 6.93
CA ASP A 209 -17.59 5.56 8.14
C ASP A 209 -16.51 5.28 9.19
N VAL A 210 -15.34 5.88 9.00
CA VAL A 210 -14.19 5.83 9.91
C VAL A 210 -13.54 7.20 9.97
N TRP A 211 -12.88 7.51 11.08
CA TRP A 211 -12.04 8.70 11.19
C TRP A 211 -10.74 8.35 11.90
N THR A 212 -9.66 9.00 11.50
CA THR A 212 -8.33 8.72 12.03
C THR A 212 -7.74 9.93 12.72
N VAL A 213 -7.36 9.76 13.99
CA VAL A 213 -6.64 10.78 14.75
C VAL A 213 -5.17 10.40 14.86
N ARG A 214 -4.31 11.36 15.21
CA ARG A 214 -2.91 11.07 15.54
C ARG A 214 -2.86 10.54 16.97
N GLY A 215 -2.36 9.32 17.16
CA GLY A 215 -2.19 8.73 18.49
C GLY A 215 -1.15 9.49 19.31
N GLU A 216 -1.44 9.71 20.60
CA GLU A 216 -0.54 10.38 21.55
C GLU A 216 0.54 9.44 22.12
N GLY A 217 0.34 8.13 21.98
CA GLY A 217 1.25 7.09 22.49
C GLY A 217 2.39 6.73 21.55
N ALA A 218 3.10 5.64 21.89
CA ALA A 218 4.11 5.06 21.01
C ALA A 218 3.46 4.56 19.70
N ARG A 219 4.20 4.69 18.60
CA ARG A 219 3.81 4.15 17.29
C ARG A 219 3.46 2.67 17.37
N CYS A 220 2.41 2.24 16.69
CA CYS A 220 2.08 0.83 16.50
C CYS A 220 3.10 0.24 15.52
N VAL A 221 4.02 -0.58 16.03
CA VAL A 221 5.09 -1.22 15.26
C VAL A 221 5.24 -2.66 15.73
N GLY A 222 5.06 -3.63 14.83
CA GLY A 222 5.27 -5.04 15.14
C GLY A 222 4.51 -5.99 14.24
N ASP A 223 4.76 -7.30 14.41
CA ASP A 223 3.94 -8.33 13.78
C ASP A 223 2.50 -8.29 14.30
N VAL A 224 1.57 -8.56 13.39
CA VAL A 224 0.13 -8.65 13.66
C VAL A 224 -0.34 -10.05 13.35
N LEU A 225 -1.11 -10.60 14.29
CA LEU A 225 -1.89 -11.83 14.11
C LEU A 225 -3.34 -11.51 14.43
N ALA A 226 -4.25 -11.69 13.48
CA ALA A 226 -5.64 -11.23 13.66
C ALA A 226 -6.67 -12.21 13.09
N ASP A 227 -7.71 -12.51 13.86
CA ASP A 227 -8.81 -13.35 13.40
C ASP A 227 -9.80 -12.53 12.58
N VAL A 228 -9.97 -12.90 11.31
CA VAL A 228 -10.85 -12.16 10.40
C VAL A 228 -12.30 -12.25 10.88
N SER A 229 -13.05 -11.17 10.65
CA SER A 229 -14.51 -11.16 10.77
C SER A 229 -15.12 -12.47 10.22
N PRO A 230 -15.90 -13.21 11.02
CA PRO A 230 -16.48 -14.49 10.61
C PRO A 230 -17.31 -14.42 9.33
N GLN A 231 -17.91 -13.26 9.05
CA GLN A 231 -18.70 -12.95 7.86
C GLN A 231 -17.90 -13.08 6.56
N LEU A 232 -16.58 -12.84 6.60
CA LEU A 232 -15.71 -12.90 5.43
C LEU A 232 -15.15 -14.31 5.17
N ASN A 233 -15.27 -15.21 6.16
CA ASN A 233 -14.83 -16.61 6.09
C ASN A 233 -13.40 -16.77 5.53
N LEU A 234 -12.47 -16.00 6.10
CA LEU A 234 -11.06 -16.04 5.77
C LEU A 234 -10.25 -16.66 6.92
N PRO A 235 -9.11 -17.30 6.62
CA PRO A 235 -8.18 -17.71 7.66
C PRO A 235 -7.60 -16.47 8.39
N GLN A 236 -7.13 -16.68 9.63
CA GLN A 236 -6.43 -15.66 10.43
C GLN A 236 -5.37 -14.90 9.61
N LEU A 237 -5.30 -13.59 9.72
CA LEU A 237 -4.33 -12.76 9.01
C LEU A 237 -3.00 -12.72 9.75
N THR A 238 -1.93 -12.63 8.97
CA THR A 238 -0.59 -12.28 9.44
C THR A 238 -0.11 -11.04 8.72
N GLY A 239 0.58 -10.13 9.41
CA GLY A 239 1.03 -8.89 8.82
C GLY A 239 2.04 -8.17 9.71
N PHE A 240 2.37 -6.94 9.32
CA PHE A 240 3.17 -6.04 10.12
C PHE A 240 2.46 -4.68 10.19
N GLU A 241 2.29 -4.12 11.38
CA GLU A 241 1.76 -2.77 11.56
C GLU A 241 2.90 -1.77 11.71
N ASN A 242 2.74 -0.59 11.12
CA ASN A 242 3.70 0.50 11.27
C ASN A 242 2.99 1.86 11.09
N HIS A 243 2.25 2.31 12.10
CA HIS A 243 1.45 3.53 12.01
C HIS A 243 1.32 4.27 13.35
N GLN A 244 1.09 5.58 13.25
CA GLN A 244 0.75 6.45 14.38
C GLN A 244 -0.75 6.82 14.39
N GLY A 245 -1.46 6.55 13.30
CA GLY A 245 -2.88 6.81 13.19
C GLY A 245 -3.67 5.88 14.13
N VAL A 246 -4.64 6.43 14.83
CA VAL A 246 -5.64 5.70 15.60
C VAL A 246 -6.97 5.85 14.88
N THR A 247 -7.50 4.76 14.33
CA THR A 247 -8.71 4.78 13.51
C THR A 247 -9.89 4.28 14.31
N HIS A 248 -10.94 5.09 14.35
CA HIS A 248 -12.20 4.73 14.98
C HIS A 248 -13.23 4.34 13.94
N LEU A 249 -14.04 3.32 14.26
CA LEU A 249 -15.12 2.86 13.41
C LEU A 249 -16.43 3.54 13.80
N GLY A 250 -17.15 4.04 12.81
CA GLY A 250 -18.49 4.60 12.94
C GLY A 250 -19.60 3.57 12.77
N GLU A 251 -20.79 4.04 12.46
CA GLU A 251 -21.99 3.20 12.35
C GLU A 251 -21.98 2.37 11.06
N GLY A 252 -22.40 1.11 11.15
CA GLY A 252 -22.54 0.23 9.99
C GLY A 252 -21.21 -0.25 9.36
N VAL A 253 -20.07 0.05 9.98
CA VAL A 253 -18.76 -0.48 9.59
C VAL A 253 -18.36 -1.60 10.53
N SER A 254 -17.91 -2.72 9.97
CA SER A 254 -17.40 -3.86 10.74
C SER A 254 -15.88 -3.81 10.80
N PRO A 255 -15.24 -4.24 11.90
CA PRO A 255 -13.79 -4.44 11.90
C PRO A 255 -13.43 -5.52 10.87
N PHE A 256 -12.29 -5.37 10.19
CA PHE A 256 -11.81 -6.39 9.25
C PHE A 256 -11.39 -7.65 10.00
N ALA A 257 -10.74 -7.47 11.15
CA ALA A 257 -10.31 -8.54 12.04
C ALA A 257 -10.31 -8.10 13.51
N THR A 258 -10.16 -9.06 14.42
CA THR A 258 -9.83 -8.84 15.84
C THR A 258 -8.39 -9.29 16.07
N VAL A 259 -7.55 -8.43 16.66
CA VAL A 259 -6.15 -8.76 16.92
C VAL A 259 -5.98 -9.76 18.06
N GLN A 260 -5.11 -10.73 17.85
CA GLN A 260 -4.54 -11.61 18.88
C GLN A 260 -3.16 -11.11 19.30
N VAL A 261 -2.40 -10.58 18.34
CA VAL A 261 -1.08 -9.96 18.52
C VAL A 261 -1.05 -8.68 17.67
N GLY A 262 -0.47 -7.61 18.20
CA GLY A 262 -0.47 -6.28 17.59
C GLY A 262 -1.47 -5.32 18.25
N ARG A 263 -1.58 -4.12 17.71
CA ARG A 263 -2.44 -3.03 18.20
C ARG A 263 -3.60 -2.70 17.27
N GLY A 264 -3.53 -3.16 16.03
CA GLY A 264 -4.59 -3.02 15.05
C GLY A 264 -4.91 -1.56 14.76
N ASN A 265 -6.18 -1.18 14.87
CA ASN A 265 -6.64 0.20 14.68
C ASN A 265 -6.05 1.20 15.69
N GLY A 266 -5.34 0.74 16.74
CA GLY A 266 -4.63 1.59 17.70
C GLY A 266 -5.49 2.19 18.81
N THR A 267 -6.80 1.91 18.81
CA THR A 267 -7.77 2.37 19.83
C THR A 267 -7.66 1.61 21.15
N GLY A 268 -7.04 0.42 21.13
CA GLY A 268 -6.96 -0.48 22.28
C GLY A 268 -8.20 -1.36 22.49
N ASP A 269 -9.19 -1.30 21.59
CA ASP A 269 -10.39 -2.16 21.62
C ASP A 269 -10.18 -3.55 21.00
N GLY A 270 -8.98 -3.82 20.48
CA GLY A 270 -8.62 -5.10 19.86
C GLY A 270 -9.11 -5.26 18.41
N THR A 271 -9.63 -4.22 17.77
CA THR A 271 -10.02 -4.27 16.35
C THR A 271 -8.87 -3.95 15.41
N GLU A 272 -8.90 -4.53 14.21
CA GLU A 272 -7.97 -4.25 13.12
C GLU A 272 -8.71 -4.02 11.82
N GLY A 273 -8.36 -2.93 11.14
CA GLY A 273 -8.94 -2.52 9.88
C GLY A 273 -10.45 -2.29 9.96
N ALA A 274 -11.06 -2.19 8.79
CA ALA A 274 -12.48 -1.96 8.63
C ALA A 274 -12.97 -2.52 7.30
N TRP A 275 -14.25 -2.86 7.23
CA TRP A 275 -14.92 -3.09 5.97
C TRP A 275 -16.41 -2.79 6.04
N ARG A 276 -16.97 -2.45 4.88
CA ARG A 276 -18.41 -2.37 4.63
C ARG A 276 -18.64 -2.68 3.15
N ASP A 277 -19.55 -3.61 2.89
CA ASP A 277 -19.88 -4.08 1.54
C ASP A 277 -18.63 -4.50 0.75
N THR A 278 -18.25 -3.71 -0.26
CA THR A 278 -17.11 -3.97 -1.16
C THR A 278 -15.89 -3.11 -0.86
N VAL A 279 -15.89 -2.34 0.23
CA VAL A 279 -14.81 -1.43 0.61
C VAL A 279 -14.10 -1.94 1.86
N PHE A 280 -12.78 -2.12 1.76
CA PHE A 280 -11.92 -2.72 2.78
C PHE A 280 -10.71 -1.82 3.09
N GLY A 281 -10.31 -1.79 4.35
CA GLY A 281 -9.13 -1.10 4.84
C GLY A 281 -8.42 -1.87 5.95
N THR A 282 -7.09 -1.81 5.97
CA THR A 282 -6.27 -2.49 6.98
C THR A 282 -4.97 -1.74 7.23
N TYR A 283 -4.43 -1.85 8.43
CA TYR A 283 -3.07 -1.42 8.77
C TYR A 283 -2.01 -2.49 8.51
N LEU A 284 -2.41 -3.72 8.18
CA LEU A 284 -1.46 -4.78 7.85
C LEU A 284 -0.68 -4.42 6.58
N HIS A 285 0.64 -4.41 6.74
CA HIS A 285 1.61 -4.48 5.66
C HIS A 285 2.14 -5.91 5.51
N GLY A 286 3.04 -6.08 4.55
CA GLY A 286 3.71 -7.35 4.30
C GLY A 286 4.52 -7.35 3.02
N PRO A 287 3.92 -7.17 1.82
CA PRO A 287 2.54 -6.74 1.51
C PRO A 287 1.45 -7.70 1.99
N VAL A 288 0.29 -7.17 2.39
CA VAL A 288 -0.77 -7.95 3.06
C VAL A 288 -1.28 -9.13 2.25
N MET A 289 -1.46 -9.00 0.92
CA MET A 289 -1.94 -10.12 0.11
C MET A 289 -0.86 -11.15 -0.18
N ALA A 290 0.42 -10.80 -0.10
CA ALA A 290 1.50 -11.79 -0.20
C ALA A 290 1.53 -12.69 1.05
N ARG A 291 1.33 -12.09 2.23
CA ARG A 291 1.15 -12.84 3.49
C ARG A 291 -0.20 -13.55 3.58
N ASN A 292 -1.25 -13.03 2.90
CA ASN A 292 -2.62 -13.53 2.99
C ASN A 292 -3.32 -13.56 1.60
N PRO A 293 -2.95 -14.45 0.67
CA PRO A 293 -3.54 -14.52 -0.68
C PRO A 293 -5.04 -14.85 -0.70
N ALA A 294 -5.58 -15.40 0.40
CA ALA A 294 -7.02 -15.60 0.57
C ALA A 294 -7.80 -14.26 0.54
N VAL A 295 -7.17 -13.14 0.91
CA VAL A 295 -7.74 -11.79 0.75
C VAL A 295 -7.88 -11.45 -0.72
N ALA A 296 -6.86 -11.70 -1.55
CA ALA A 296 -6.96 -11.50 -2.99
C ALA A 296 -8.06 -12.38 -3.61
N ASP A 297 -8.18 -13.63 -3.16
CA ASP A 297 -9.24 -14.53 -3.59
C ASP A 297 -10.64 -14.03 -3.19
N LEU A 298 -10.79 -13.41 -2.01
CA LEU A 298 -12.03 -12.73 -1.61
C LEU A 298 -12.39 -11.63 -2.61
N LEU A 299 -11.45 -10.74 -2.95
CA LEU A 299 -11.73 -9.64 -3.89
C LEU A 299 -12.11 -10.16 -5.27
N ILE A 300 -11.45 -11.22 -5.76
CA ILE A 300 -11.76 -11.85 -7.05
C ILE A 300 -13.16 -12.49 -7.00
N LYS A 301 -13.53 -13.18 -5.91
CA LYS A 301 -14.88 -13.73 -5.74
C LYS A 301 -15.95 -12.66 -5.81
N LEU A 302 -15.74 -11.54 -5.11
CA LEU A 302 -16.65 -10.41 -5.09
C LEU A 302 -16.77 -9.78 -6.48
N ALA A 303 -15.64 -9.54 -7.17
CA ALA A 303 -15.63 -8.96 -8.51
C ALA A 303 -16.32 -9.84 -9.57
N LEU A 304 -16.29 -11.16 -9.40
CA LEU A 304 -16.95 -12.11 -10.30
C LEU A 304 -18.37 -12.48 -9.87
N ASP A 305 -18.83 -12.01 -8.70
CA ASP A 305 -20.08 -12.42 -8.06
C ASP A 305 -20.24 -13.95 -7.96
N VAL A 306 -19.22 -14.63 -7.41
CA VAL A 306 -19.20 -16.08 -7.22
C VAL A 306 -18.88 -16.49 -5.79
N ASN A 307 -19.50 -17.58 -5.34
CA ASN A 307 -19.29 -18.12 -3.99
C ASN A 307 -17.95 -18.83 -3.81
N ALA A 308 -17.36 -19.35 -4.89
CA ALA A 308 -16.13 -20.11 -4.87
C ALA A 308 -15.32 -19.91 -6.15
N LEU A 309 -14.00 -20.01 -6.02
CA LEU A 309 -13.06 -20.03 -7.14
C LEU A 309 -12.54 -21.44 -7.35
N PRO A 310 -12.10 -21.81 -8.57
CA PRO A 310 -11.33 -23.03 -8.77
C PRO A 310 -10.14 -23.09 -7.81
N PRO A 311 -9.78 -24.29 -7.32
CA PRO A 311 -8.65 -24.45 -6.43
C PRO A 311 -7.37 -24.01 -7.12
N ALA A 312 -6.44 -23.47 -6.33
CA ALA A 312 -5.11 -23.07 -6.78
C ALA A 312 -4.08 -23.73 -5.87
N ASP A 313 -2.86 -23.94 -6.37
CA ASP A 313 -1.75 -24.41 -5.55
C ASP A 313 -1.43 -23.39 -4.45
N THR A 314 -1.49 -23.85 -3.20
CA THR A 314 -1.24 -23.06 -1.98
C THR A 314 0.01 -23.53 -1.23
N THR A 315 0.73 -24.55 -1.71
CA THR A 315 1.80 -25.25 -0.98
C THR A 315 2.79 -24.29 -0.28
N TRP A 316 3.39 -23.38 -1.04
CA TRP A 316 4.37 -22.43 -0.51
C TRP A 316 3.77 -21.32 0.34
N TYR A 317 2.53 -20.93 0.04
CA TYR A 317 1.80 -19.95 0.85
C TYR A 317 1.45 -20.54 2.22
N ASP A 318 0.93 -21.77 2.26
CA ASP A 318 0.55 -22.44 3.51
C ASP A 318 1.79 -22.66 4.40
N ALA A 319 2.94 -22.98 3.78
CA ALA A 319 4.22 -23.09 4.49
C ALA A 319 4.64 -21.74 5.10
N LEU A 320 4.71 -20.66 4.30
CA LEU A 320 5.04 -19.32 4.79
C LEU A 320 4.06 -18.89 5.89
N ARG A 321 2.78 -19.15 5.68
CA ARG A 321 1.73 -18.81 6.64
C ARG A 321 1.92 -19.52 7.97
N ALA A 322 2.16 -20.83 7.95
CA ALA A 322 2.40 -21.59 9.17
C ALA A 322 3.62 -21.06 9.93
N GLU A 323 4.70 -20.74 9.22
CA GLU A 323 5.90 -20.11 9.78
C GLU A 323 5.58 -18.76 10.45
N ARG A 324 4.83 -17.87 9.77
CA ARG A 324 4.50 -16.55 10.30
C ARG A 324 3.57 -16.59 11.51
N ILE A 325 2.60 -17.51 11.54
CA ILE A 325 1.75 -17.72 12.73
C ILE A 325 2.60 -18.23 13.89
N ALA A 326 3.51 -19.18 13.65
CA ALA A 326 4.36 -19.73 14.68
C ALA A 326 5.30 -18.67 15.27
N ALA A 327 5.86 -17.79 14.42
CA ALA A 327 6.72 -16.70 14.86
C ALA A 327 5.97 -15.61 15.66
N ALA A 328 4.71 -15.33 15.31
CA ALA A 328 3.93 -14.28 15.98
C ALA A 328 3.38 -14.70 17.35
N ARG A 329 3.19 -16.00 17.60
CA ARG A 329 2.69 -16.49 18.90
C ARG A 329 3.86 -16.54 19.90
N PRO A 330 3.78 -15.83 21.05
CA PRO A 330 4.77 -16.02 22.10
C PRO A 330 4.77 -17.47 22.59
N ALA A 331 5.97 -17.98 22.88
CA ALA A 331 6.20 -19.34 23.39
C ALA A 331 5.61 -19.57 24.79
#